data_AF-A0A3D3MSC5-F1
#
_entry.id   AF-A0A3D3MSC5-F1
#
_cell.length_a   1.000
_cell.length_b   1.000
_cell.length_c   1.000
_cell.angle_alpha   90.00
_cell.angle_beta   90.00
_cell.angle_gamma   90.00
#
_symmetry.space_group_name_H-M   'P 1'
#
loop_
_entity.id
_entity.type
_entity.pdbx_description
1 polymer ?
#
loop_
_entity_poly.entity_id
_entity_poly.type
_entity_poly.pdbx_seq_one_letter_code
_entity_poly.pdbx_strand_id
1 'polypeptide(L)'
;MKNLKNYLMLFACLLVASMTLTSCMNDDDNTENYKVLTQAEKSQVMMAVSGTYTGKMKYYSNSTYNSADSVSTSWRITSDSTFVMQFPMEAVEGFIDGQDNKSDIASLGMVTLKGKTYLGNYMLESYWTQSYYQLGLEIESVKATTASGKTVTIEFSNTAMQLGSYSQVYYPMIEYYNNQTAAYILIKNIDYEGMTYPINAPFMLGGKK
;
A
#
# COMPACT_ATOMS: atom_id res chain seq x y z
N MET A 1 34.08 -5.40 -9.36
CA MET A 1 33.20 -5.76 -8.22
C MET A 1 31.87 -6.25 -8.80
N LYS A 2 31.71 -7.57 -9.00
CA LYS A 2 30.62 -8.14 -9.84
C LYS A 2 29.57 -8.97 -9.08
N ASN A 3 29.60 -9.01 -7.76
CA ASN A 3 28.77 -9.95 -6.98
C ASN A 3 27.82 -9.29 -5.97
N LEU A 4 27.34 -8.07 -6.22
CA LEU A 4 26.33 -7.43 -5.36
C LEU A 4 24.88 -7.69 -5.84
N LYS A 5 24.69 -8.15 -7.08
CA LYS A 5 23.35 -8.36 -7.67
C LYS A 5 22.61 -9.60 -7.13
N ASN A 6 23.29 -10.53 -6.47
CA ASN A 6 22.66 -11.76 -5.96
C ASN A 6 22.17 -11.70 -4.51
N TYR A 7 22.45 -10.62 -3.76
CA TYR A 7 21.91 -10.45 -2.41
C TYR A 7 20.57 -9.70 -2.37
N LEU A 8 20.14 -9.10 -3.49
CA LEU A 8 18.84 -8.44 -3.60
C LEU A 8 17.67 -9.42 -3.77
N MET A 9 17.94 -10.69 -4.08
CA MET A 9 16.92 -11.72 -4.36
C MET A 9 16.58 -12.60 -3.15
N LEU A 10 17.27 -12.43 -2.01
CA LEU A 10 17.13 -13.32 -0.85
C LEU A 10 16.11 -12.86 0.21
N PHE A 11 15.48 -11.69 0.05
CA PHE A 11 14.40 -11.22 0.94
C PHE A 11 13.02 -11.20 0.29
N ALA A 12 12.91 -11.61 -0.98
CA ALA A 12 11.64 -11.78 -1.68
C ALA A 12 11.00 -13.18 -1.48
N CYS A 13 11.64 -14.07 -0.71
CA CYS A 13 11.19 -15.46 -0.51
C CYS A 13 11.03 -15.91 0.94
N LEU A 14 11.16 -15.02 1.94
CA LEU A 14 11.04 -15.42 3.36
C LEU A 14 9.60 -15.49 3.91
N LEU A 15 8.58 -15.55 3.05
CA LEU A 15 7.20 -15.88 3.47
C LEU A 15 6.67 -17.21 2.90
N VAL A 16 7.52 -18.02 2.25
CA VAL A 16 7.09 -19.31 1.66
C VAL A 16 8.03 -20.44 2.05
N ALA A 17 8.27 -20.64 3.35
CA ALA A 17 8.97 -21.84 3.84
C ALA A 17 8.75 -22.08 5.34
N SER A 18 7.49 -22.22 5.78
CA SER A 18 7.18 -22.99 6.99
C SER A 18 5.82 -23.69 6.91
N MET A 19 5.39 -24.05 5.70
CA MET A 19 4.35 -25.05 5.51
C MET A 19 5.02 -26.41 5.28
N THR A 20 5.58 -26.98 6.33
CA THR A 20 5.78 -28.44 6.34
C THR A 20 4.39 -29.06 6.44
N LEU A 21 3.93 -29.48 5.27
CA LEU A 21 2.81 -30.35 4.98
C LEU A 21 2.53 -31.36 6.12
N THR A 22 1.47 -31.12 6.89
CA THR A 22 0.53 -32.20 7.23
C THR A 22 -0.72 -31.99 6.38
N SER A 23 -0.54 -32.17 5.07
CA SER A 23 -1.64 -32.54 4.19
C SER A 23 -2.05 -33.96 4.59
N CYS A 24 -3.06 -34.08 5.44
CA CYS A 24 -3.87 -35.27 5.47
C CYS A 24 -4.83 -35.16 4.30
N MET A 25 -4.44 -35.81 3.21
CA MET A 25 -5.26 -36.35 2.13
C MET A 25 -6.76 -36.30 2.43
N ASN A 26 -7.48 -35.42 1.74
CA ASN A 26 -8.85 -35.65 1.34
C ASN A 26 -9.00 -35.11 -0.08
N ASP A 27 -9.18 -36.04 -1.01
CA ASP A 27 -9.88 -35.81 -2.27
C ASP A 27 -11.28 -35.27 -1.91
N ASP A 28 -11.61 -34.07 -2.37
CA ASP A 28 -12.91 -33.71 -2.97
C ASP A 28 -13.04 -32.18 -3.09
N ASP A 29 -13.36 -31.74 -4.32
CA ASP A 29 -13.74 -30.39 -4.75
C ASP A 29 -12.87 -29.21 -4.29
N ASN A 30 -12.03 -28.70 -5.21
CA ASN A 30 -11.34 -27.41 -5.15
C ASN A 30 -12.33 -26.22 -5.22
N THR A 31 -13.35 -26.21 -4.37
CA THR A 31 -14.17 -25.03 -4.14
C THR A 31 -13.49 -24.26 -3.01
N GLU A 32 -12.94 -23.09 -3.31
CA GLU A 32 -12.46 -22.20 -2.26
C GLU A 32 -13.61 -21.94 -1.27
N ASN A 33 -13.47 -22.39 -0.03
CA ASN A 33 -14.50 -22.19 0.98
C ASN A 33 -14.46 -20.74 1.46
N TYR A 34 -15.60 -20.06 1.35
CA TYR A 34 -15.77 -18.68 1.76
C TYR A 34 -16.58 -18.61 3.06
N LYS A 35 -16.09 -17.81 4.00
CA LYS A 35 -16.82 -17.42 5.19
C LYS A 35 -17.56 -16.11 4.94
N VAL A 36 -18.87 -16.10 5.16
CA VAL A 36 -19.66 -14.86 5.28
C VAL A 36 -19.43 -14.26 6.67
N LEU A 37 -19.07 -12.98 6.73
CA LEU A 37 -18.78 -12.26 7.96
C LEU A 37 -20.05 -11.62 8.53
N THR A 38 -20.34 -11.92 9.79
CA THR A 38 -21.34 -11.17 10.58
C THR A 38 -20.84 -9.77 10.92
N GLN A 39 -21.74 -8.87 11.32
CA GLN A 39 -21.34 -7.52 11.75
C GLN A 39 -20.42 -7.54 12.97
N ALA A 40 -20.63 -8.45 13.91
CA ALA A 40 -19.77 -8.62 15.07
C ALA A 40 -18.35 -9.07 14.67
N GLU A 41 -18.23 -9.97 13.70
CA GLU A 41 -16.93 -10.42 13.17
C GLU A 41 -16.21 -9.31 12.40
N LYS A 42 -16.93 -8.49 11.62
CA LYS A 42 -16.34 -7.29 11.00
C LYS A 42 -15.80 -6.33 12.06
N SER A 43 -16.52 -6.11 13.15
CA SER A 43 -16.03 -5.30 14.28
C SER A 43 -14.80 -5.93 14.94
N GLN A 44 -14.76 -7.26 15.10
CA GLN A 44 -13.58 -7.98 15.60
C GLN A 44 -12.37 -7.76 14.70
N VAL A 45 -12.52 -7.88 13.39
CA VAL A 45 -11.44 -7.62 12.43
C VAL A 45 -10.97 -6.16 12.55
N MET A 46 -11.89 -5.19 12.59
CA MET A 46 -11.51 -3.78 12.73
C MET A 46 -10.78 -3.49 14.05
N MET A 47 -11.17 -4.12 15.16
CA MET A 47 -10.42 -4.03 16.42
C MET A 47 -9.02 -4.64 16.27
N ALA A 48 -8.91 -5.81 15.65
CA ALA A 48 -7.63 -6.50 15.43
C ALA A 48 -6.69 -5.71 14.52
N VAL A 49 -7.20 -5.01 13.50
CA VAL A 49 -6.40 -4.20 12.57
C VAL A 49 -6.11 -2.80 13.12
N SER A 50 -6.94 -2.28 14.02
CA SER A 50 -6.74 -0.94 14.57
C SER A 50 -5.42 -0.82 15.36
N GLY A 51 -4.71 0.29 15.16
CA GLY A 51 -3.42 0.55 15.78
C GLY A 51 -2.61 1.58 15.01
N THR A 52 -1.51 2.00 15.64
CA THR A 52 -0.46 2.77 14.98
C THR A 52 0.63 1.80 14.57
N TYR A 53 1.04 1.86 13.31
CA TYR A 53 2.07 1.03 12.73
C TYR A 53 3.29 1.88 12.42
N THR A 54 4.47 1.29 12.62
CA THR A 54 5.74 1.89 12.20
C THR A 54 6.48 0.93 11.30
N GLY A 55 7.17 1.47 10.30
CA GLY A 55 7.83 0.64 9.30
C GLY A 55 8.46 1.44 8.18
N LYS A 56 8.44 0.86 6.98
CA LYS A 56 9.00 1.44 5.76
C LYS A 56 7.92 1.61 4.71
N MET A 57 7.99 2.72 3.98
CA MET A 57 7.34 2.88 2.69
C MET A 57 8.39 2.68 1.61
N LYS A 58 8.19 1.68 0.75
CA LYS A 58 8.99 1.48 -0.46
C LYS A 58 8.31 2.15 -1.65
N TYR A 59 9.09 2.74 -2.53
CA TYR A 59 8.60 3.40 -3.74
C TYR A 59 9.62 3.27 -4.86
N TYR A 60 9.14 3.34 -6.10
CA TYR A 60 10.04 3.39 -7.26
C TYR A 60 10.60 4.80 -7.42
N SER A 61 11.89 4.93 -7.66
CA SER A 61 12.56 6.24 -7.78
C SER A 61 12.48 6.83 -9.19
N ASN A 62 11.84 6.15 -10.13
CA ASN A 62 11.57 6.68 -11.47
C ASN A 62 10.38 5.98 -12.16
N SER A 63 9.88 6.60 -13.22
CA SER A 63 8.77 6.11 -14.07
C SER A 63 9.08 4.87 -14.91
N THR A 64 10.33 4.39 -14.95
CA THR A 64 10.70 3.11 -15.59
C THR A 64 10.66 1.93 -14.62
N TYR A 65 10.40 2.20 -13.33
CA TYR A 65 10.26 1.20 -12.27
C TYR A 65 11.47 0.27 -12.09
N ASN A 66 12.66 0.70 -12.52
CA ASN A 66 13.89 -0.11 -12.50
C ASN A 66 14.73 0.06 -11.23
N SER A 67 14.35 1.01 -10.37
CA SER A 67 15.02 1.34 -9.12
C SER A 67 13.98 1.69 -8.07
N ALA A 68 14.27 1.35 -6.82
CA ALA A 68 13.38 1.57 -5.69
C ALA A 68 14.19 2.04 -4.49
N ASP A 69 13.55 2.88 -3.68
CA ASP A 69 14.06 3.38 -2.41
C ASP A 69 13.04 3.12 -1.29
N SER A 70 13.39 3.46 -0.07
CA SER A 70 12.52 3.34 1.08
C SER A 70 12.75 4.41 2.13
N VAL A 71 11.67 4.86 2.74
CA VAL A 71 11.68 5.86 3.80
C VAL A 71 10.97 5.31 5.04
N SER A 72 11.45 5.70 6.23
CA SER A 72 10.77 5.37 7.48
C SER A 72 9.44 6.12 7.54
N THR A 73 8.38 5.44 7.97
CA THR A 73 7.06 6.05 8.07
C THR A 73 6.22 5.40 9.18
N SER A 74 5.07 6.01 9.42
CA SER A 74 4.04 5.50 10.31
C SER A 74 2.65 5.81 9.77
N TRP A 75 1.70 4.92 10.02
CA TRP A 75 0.30 5.11 9.68
C TRP A 75 -0.56 4.60 10.83
N ARG A 76 -1.79 5.08 10.88
CA ARG A 76 -2.76 4.69 11.90
C ARG A 76 -4.04 4.23 11.23
N ILE A 77 -4.54 3.09 11.70
CA ILE A 77 -5.87 2.58 11.36
C ILE A 77 -6.68 2.62 12.65
N THR A 78 -7.87 3.22 12.61
CA THR A 78 -8.78 3.26 13.75
C THR A 78 -9.90 2.24 13.58
N SER A 79 -10.52 1.87 14.71
CA SER A 79 -11.65 0.95 14.73
C SER A 79 -12.89 1.47 13.98
N ASP A 80 -12.98 2.79 13.75
CA ASP A 80 -14.01 3.45 12.92
C ASP A 80 -13.64 3.50 11.42
N SER A 81 -12.73 2.62 11.00
CA SER A 81 -12.25 2.43 9.63
C SER A 81 -11.47 3.60 9.02
N THR A 82 -10.97 4.53 9.82
CA THR A 82 -10.15 5.64 9.32
C THR A 82 -8.69 5.24 9.18
N PHE A 83 -8.11 5.53 8.02
CA PHE A 83 -6.68 5.46 7.74
C PHE A 83 -6.07 6.86 7.75
N VAL A 84 -4.91 7.03 8.41
CA VAL A 84 -4.15 8.29 8.39
C VAL A 84 -2.65 8.01 8.26
N MET A 85 -1.97 8.79 7.41
CA MET A 85 -0.51 8.72 7.21
C MET A 85 0.07 10.11 6.95
N GLN A 86 1.31 10.35 7.37
CA GLN A 86 2.14 11.43 6.83
C GLN A 86 2.95 10.88 5.65
N PHE A 87 2.63 11.35 4.44
CA PHE A 87 3.25 10.90 3.20
C PHE A 87 4.37 11.87 2.78
N PRO A 88 5.60 11.37 2.52
CA PRO A 88 6.73 12.19 2.11
C PRO A 88 6.68 12.48 0.59
N MET A 89 6.53 13.75 0.23
CA MET A 89 6.43 14.19 -1.17
C MET A 89 7.73 14.04 -1.97
N GLU A 90 8.88 13.83 -1.31
CA GLU A 90 10.11 13.44 -2.00
C GLU A 90 9.97 12.11 -2.77
N ALA A 91 9.06 11.23 -2.32
CA ALA A 91 8.87 9.90 -2.91
C ALA A 91 8.28 9.94 -4.33
N VAL A 92 7.64 11.05 -4.72
CA VAL A 92 7.04 11.21 -6.07
C VAL A 92 7.96 11.95 -7.04
N GLU A 93 9.11 12.48 -6.59
CA GLU A 93 9.97 13.32 -7.41
C GLU A 93 10.46 12.65 -8.71
N GLY A 94 10.67 11.33 -8.67
CA GLY A 94 11.14 10.54 -9.82
C GLY A 94 10.14 10.46 -10.97
N PHE A 95 8.92 10.94 -10.77
CA PHE A 95 7.81 10.91 -11.73
C PHE A 95 7.44 12.30 -12.27
N ILE A 96 8.11 13.35 -11.80
CA ILE A 96 7.82 14.73 -12.18
C ILE A 96 8.88 15.23 -13.15
N ASP A 97 8.43 15.66 -14.34
CA ASP A 97 9.30 16.28 -15.34
C ASP A 97 9.51 17.78 -15.05
N GLY A 98 10.75 18.24 -15.25
CA GLY A 98 11.17 19.64 -15.02
C GLY A 98 11.67 19.90 -13.60
N GLN A 99 12.91 20.40 -13.49
CA GLN A 99 13.61 20.55 -12.21
C GLN A 99 12.89 21.50 -11.22
N ASP A 100 12.34 22.61 -11.70
CA ASP A 100 11.66 23.59 -10.85
C ASP A 100 10.34 23.04 -10.30
N ASN A 101 9.57 22.32 -11.13
CA ASN A 101 8.30 21.69 -10.71
C ASN A 101 8.56 20.63 -9.64
N LYS A 102 9.56 19.78 -9.87
CA LYS A 102 9.99 18.74 -8.93
C LYS A 102 10.33 19.36 -7.56
N SER A 103 11.19 20.38 -7.56
CA SER A 103 11.66 21.01 -6.31
C SER A 103 10.52 21.69 -5.54
N ASP A 104 9.58 22.32 -6.24
CA ASP A 104 8.46 23.00 -5.60
C ASP A 104 7.42 22.01 -5.03
N ILE A 105 7.10 20.93 -5.75
CA ILE A 105 6.24 19.85 -5.25
C ILE A 105 6.88 19.16 -4.03
N ALA A 106 8.18 18.88 -4.09
CA ALA A 106 8.92 18.30 -2.96
C ALA A 106 8.97 19.22 -1.73
N SER A 107 8.89 20.54 -1.92
CA SER A 107 8.89 21.52 -0.82
C SER A 107 7.70 21.38 0.13
N LEU A 108 6.63 20.69 -0.28
CA LEU A 108 5.52 20.32 0.58
C LEU A 108 5.98 19.46 1.78
N GLY A 109 7.11 18.76 1.66
CA GLY A 109 7.64 17.89 2.70
C GLY A 109 6.69 16.73 2.97
N MET A 110 5.93 16.81 4.06
CA MET A 110 5.00 15.76 4.48
C MET A 110 3.55 16.22 4.29
N VAL A 111 2.76 15.45 3.52
CA VAL A 111 1.32 15.68 3.36
C VAL A 111 0.52 14.66 4.16
N THR A 112 -0.58 15.08 4.80
CA THR A 112 -1.46 14.16 5.51
C THR A 112 -2.37 13.47 4.52
N LEU A 113 -2.26 12.15 4.42
CA LEU A 113 -3.24 11.30 3.74
C LEU A 113 -4.32 10.87 4.72
N LYS A 114 -5.57 10.98 4.30
CA LYS A 114 -6.73 10.45 5.00
C LYS A 114 -7.46 9.49 4.09
N GLY A 115 -7.99 8.43 4.67
CA GLY A 115 -8.72 7.44 3.90
C GLY A 115 -9.64 6.59 4.76
N LYS A 116 -10.33 5.68 4.08
CA LYS A 116 -11.22 4.70 4.67
C LYS A 116 -10.80 3.30 4.31
N THR A 117 -10.93 2.40 5.27
CA THR A 117 -10.75 0.96 5.06
C THR A 117 -12.10 0.27 5.00
N TYR A 118 -12.24 -0.75 4.16
CA TYR A 118 -13.50 -1.50 4.07
C TYR A 118 -13.27 -3.00 4.01
N LEU A 119 -14.15 -3.74 4.69
CA LEU A 119 -14.17 -5.20 4.67
C LEU A 119 -15.28 -5.68 3.74
N GLY A 120 -14.97 -6.71 2.95
CA GLY A 120 -15.98 -7.43 2.19
C GLY A 120 -17.00 -8.14 3.09
N ASN A 121 -18.08 -8.63 2.49
CA ASN A 121 -19.06 -9.47 3.19
C ASN A 121 -18.59 -10.91 3.38
N TYR A 122 -17.57 -11.32 2.63
CA TYR A 122 -16.98 -12.63 2.67
C TYR A 122 -15.46 -12.56 2.61
N MET A 123 -14.81 -13.59 3.11
CA MET A 123 -13.38 -13.81 2.98
C MET A 123 -13.09 -15.31 2.89
N LEU A 124 -11.90 -15.70 2.44
CA LEU A 124 -11.48 -17.10 2.44
C LEU A 124 -11.49 -17.64 3.87
N GLU A 125 -12.04 -18.84 4.05
CA GLU A 125 -12.09 -19.50 5.35
C GLU A 125 -10.68 -19.78 5.91
N SER A 126 -9.73 -20.05 5.01
CA SER A 126 -8.31 -20.20 5.36
C SER A 126 -7.72 -18.91 5.93
N TYR A 127 -8.11 -17.75 5.42
CA TYR A 127 -7.67 -16.44 5.92
C TYR A 127 -8.28 -16.15 7.29
N TRP A 128 -9.57 -16.43 7.45
CA TRP A 128 -10.26 -16.27 8.72
C TRP A 128 -9.60 -17.11 9.82
N THR A 129 -9.38 -18.40 9.54
CA THR A 129 -8.77 -19.36 10.48
C THR A 129 -7.36 -18.93 10.92
N GLN A 130 -6.61 -18.30 10.01
CA GLN A 130 -5.26 -17.81 10.29
C GLN A 130 -5.22 -16.40 10.87
N SER A 131 -6.38 -15.74 11.06
CA SER A 131 -6.45 -14.31 11.40
C SER A 131 -5.67 -13.42 10.43
N TYR A 132 -5.67 -13.82 9.15
CA TYR A 132 -5.17 -13.03 8.03
C TYR A 132 -6.32 -12.19 7.48
N TYR A 133 -6.19 -10.87 7.49
CA TYR A 133 -7.29 -9.98 7.08
C TYR A 133 -6.86 -9.09 5.91
N GLN A 134 -7.75 -8.95 4.93
CA GLN A 134 -7.59 -8.06 3.80
C GLN A 134 -8.71 -7.02 3.82
N LEU A 135 -8.34 -5.75 3.75
CA LEU A 135 -9.24 -4.61 3.77
C LEU A 135 -8.96 -3.78 2.52
N GLY A 136 -9.99 -3.35 1.80
CA GLY A 136 -9.80 -2.33 0.78
C GLY A 136 -9.42 -1.00 1.43
N LEU A 137 -8.73 -0.16 0.67
CA LEU A 137 -8.25 1.15 1.09
C LEU A 137 -8.67 2.19 0.06
N GLU A 138 -9.35 3.23 0.51
CA GLU A 138 -9.70 4.38 -0.30
C GLU A 138 -9.06 5.62 0.33
N ILE A 139 -8.21 6.32 -0.41
CA ILE A 139 -7.55 7.55 0.04
C ILE A 139 -8.27 8.74 -0.60
N GLU A 140 -8.59 9.74 0.22
CA GLU A 140 -9.16 11.01 -0.23
C GLU A 140 -8.15 11.78 -1.08
N SER A 141 -8.63 12.51 -2.10
CA SER A 141 -7.75 13.41 -2.84
C SER A 141 -7.21 14.49 -1.92
N VAL A 142 -5.94 14.84 -2.12
CA VAL A 142 -5.24 15.82 -1.30
C VAL A 142 -5.05 17.09 -2.10
N LYS A 143 -5.45 18.23 -1.53
CA LYS A 143 -5.12 19.56 -2.05
C LYS A 143 -4.18 20.25 -1.07
N ALA A 144 -3.01 20.62 -1.53
CA ALA A 144 -1.97 21.27 -0.74
C ALA A 144 -1.46 22.55 -1.43
N THR A 145 -0.79 23.41 -0.66
CA THR A 145 -0.18 24.64 -1.18
C THR A 145 1.32 24.60 -0.89
N THR A 146 2.14 24.78 -1.93
CA THR A 146 3.59 24.81 -1.82
C THR A 146 4.07 26.09 -1.13
N ALA A 147 5.36 26.15 -0.78
CA ALA A 147 5.95 27.37 -0.22
C ALA A 147 5.89 28.57 -1.18
N SER A 148 5.84 28.32 -2.49
CA SER A 148 5.67 29.35 -3.53
C SER A 148 4.22 29.82 -3.70
N GLY A 149 3.27 29.28 -2.94
CA GLY A 149 1.85 29.64 -2.99
C GLY A 149 1.06 28.91 -4.07
N LYS A 150 1.65 27.92 -4.73
CA LYS A 150 1.01 27.16 -5.81
C LYS A 150 0.22 25.98 -5.29
N THR A 151 -0.85 25.62 -5.99
CA THR A 151 -1.69 24.49 -5.60
C THR A 151 -1.19 23.19 -6.22
N VAL A 152 -1.11 22.15 -5.39
CA VAL A 152 -0.86 20.76 -5.78
C VAL A 152 -2.10 19.94 -5.42
N THR A 153 -2.63 19.18 -6.38
CA THR A 153 -3.67 18.17 -6.12
C THR A 153 -3.08 16.78 -6.35
N ILE A 154 -3.32 15.85 -5.43
CA ILE A 154 -2.88 14.46 -5.52
C ILE A 154 -4.11 13.58 -5.59
N GLU A 155 -4.22 12.80 -6.66
CA GLU A 155 -5.34 11.89 -6.90
C GLU A 155 -4.88 10.44 -6.76
N PHE A 156 -5.70 9.64 -6.07
CA PHE A 156 -5.42 8.25 -5.77
C PHE A 156 -6.29 7.31 -6.61
N SER A 157 -5.77 6.13 -6.93
CA SER A 157 -6.56 5.07 -7.55
C SER A 157 -7.31 4.27 -6.49
N ASN A 158 -8.62 4.10 -6.68
CA ASN A 158 -9.45 3.17 -5.91
C ASN A 158 -9.63 1.81 -6.61
N THR A 159 -8.98 1.62 -7.77
CA THR A 159 -8.94 0.36 -8.50
C THR A 159 -7.51 -0.13 -8.67
N ALA A 160 -7.40 -1.36 -9.17
CA ALA A 160 -6.12 -2.01 -9.39
C ALA A 160 -5.24 -1.25 -10.39
N MET A 161 -3.93 -1.24 -10.14
CA MET A 161 -2.91 -0.62 -10.97
C MET A 161 -1.93 -1.65 -11.48
N GLN A 162 -1.72 -1.67 -12.79
CA GLN A 162 -0.75 -2.54 -13.45
C GLN A 162 0.53 -1.76 -13.75
N LEU A 163 1.69 -2.34 -13.39
CA LEU A 163 2.99 -1.74 -13.68
C LEU A 163 3.63 -2.32 -14.95
N GLY A 164 3.84 -1.47 -15.96
CA GLY A 164 4.55 -1.81 -17.18
C GLY A 164 3.89 -2.94 -18.00
N SER A 165 4.70 -3.67 -18.77
CA SER A 165 4.23 -4.75 -19.66
C SER A 165 4.05 -6.11 -18.97
N TYR A 166 4.19 -6.21 -17.64
CA TYR A 166 4.20 -7.46 -16.88
C TYR A 166 3.01 -7.58 -15.90
N SER A 167 2.74 -8.81 -15.47
CA SER A 167 1.58 -9.31 -14.71
C SER A 167 1.43 -8.82 -13.25
N GLN A 168 2.19 -7.81 -12.81
CA GLN A 168 2.09 -7.31 -11.43
C GLN A 168 0.97 -6.28 -11.33
N VAL A 169 -0.05 -6.65 -10.56
CA VAL A 169 -1.24 -5.85 -10.29
C VAL A 169 -1.28 -5.52 -8.80
N TYR A 170 -1.34 -4.23 -8.49
CA TYR A 170 -1.45 -3.72 -7.13
C TYR A 170 -2.88 -3.26 -6.88
N TYR A 171 -3.46 -3.65 -5.76
CA TYR A 171 -4.79 -3.19 -5.33
C TYR A 171 -4.62 -2.22 -4.17
N PRO A 172 -5.45 -1.17 -4.08
CA PRO A 172 -5.40 -0.26 -2.95
C PRO A 172 -6.04 -0.99 -1.76
N MET A 173 -5.20 -1.66 -0.97
CA MET A 173 -5.63 -2.55 0.11
C MET A 173 -4.63 -2.55 1.26
N ILE A 174 -5.10 -3.04 2.40
CA ILE A 174 -4.34 -3.32 3.61
C ILE A 174 -4.43 -4.82 3.87
N GLU A 175 -3.29 -5.43 4.14
CA GLU A 175 -3.15 -6.82 4.57
C GLU A 175 -2.66 -6.81 6.00
N TYR A 176 -3.27 -7.62 6.86
CA TYR A 176 -2.94 -7.73 8.27
C TYR A 176 -2.71 -9.18 8.65
N TYR A 177 -1.62 -9.41 9.38
CA TYR A 177 -1.33 -10.70 9.99
C TYR A 177 -0.39 -10.51 11.18
N ASN A 178 -0.73 -11.10 12.32
CA ASN A 178 0.14 -11.16 13.50
C ASN A 178 0.80 -9.80 13.87
N ASN A 179 -0.03 -8.75 14.04
CA ASN A 179 0.39 -7.37 14.32
C ASN A 179 1.29 -6.70 13.26
N GLN A 180 1.46 -7.33 12.10
CA GLN A 180 2.12 -6.76 10.93
C GLN A 180 1.07 -6.31 9.92
N THR A 181 1.41 -5.28 9.15
CA THR A 181 0.61 -4.86 8.02
C THR A 181 1.46 -4.57 6.80
N ALA A 182 0.91 -4.94 5.64
CA ALA A 182 1.27 -4.37 4.36
C ALA A 182 0.12 -3.48 3.87
N ALA A 183 0.42 -2.42 3.14
CA ALA A 183 -0.61 -1.64 2.47
C ALA A 183 -0.09 -1.02 1.18
N TYR A 184 -0.98 -0.79 0.22
CA TYR A 184 -0.62 -0.19 -1.07
C TYR A 184 -1.39 1.10 -1.27
N ILE A 185 -0.67 2.21 -1.33
CA ILE A 185 -1.21 3.52 -1.73
C ILE A 185 -0.90 3.68 -3.21
N LEU A 186 -1.93 3.91 -4.02
CA LEU A 186 -1.79 4.00 -5.47
C LEU A 186 -2.03 5.45 -5.90
N ILE A 187 -0.98 6.16 -6.30
CA ILE A 187 -1.14 7.54 -6.81
C ILE A 187 -1.36 7.47 -8.31
N LYS A 188 -2.49 8.03 -8.77
CA LYS A 188 -2.86 8.11 -10.17
C LYS A 188 -2.11 9.25 -10.85
N ASN A 189 -2.30 10.46 -10.34
CA ASN A 189 -1.65 11.66 -10.87
C ASN A 189 -1.43 12.72 -9.79
N ILE A 190 -0.58 13.68 -10.14
CA ILE A 190 -0.42 14.93 -9.42
C ILE A 190 -0.71 16.06 -10.39
N ASP A 191 -1.64 16.94 -10.05
CA ASP A 191 -1.90 18.17 -10.79
C ASP A 191 -1.16 19.34 -10.12
N TYR A 192 -0.39 20.08 -10.92
CA TYR A 192 0.37 21.24 -10.47
C TYR A 192 0.47 22.26 -11.61
N GLU A 193 0.09 23.52 -11.36
CA GLU A 193 0.16 24.62 -12.33
C GLU A 193 -0.56 24.35 -13.67
N GLY A 194 -1.68 23.61 -13.63
CA GLY A 194 -2.42 23.24 -14.84
C GLY A 194 -1.76 22.13 -15.68
N MET A 195 -0.66 21.54 -15.20
CA MET A 195 -0.06 20.33 -15.73
C MET A 195 -0.48 19.12 -14.89
N THR A 196 -0.78 18.01 -15.56
CA THR A 196 -1.06 16.73 -14.93
C THR A 196 0.14 15.80 -15.11
N TYR A 197 0.74 15.37 -14.01
CA TYR A 197 1.82 14.40 -13.97
C TYR A 197 1.26 13.00 -13.69
N PRO A 198 1.28 12.08 -14.67
CA PRO A 198 0.86 10.71 -14.44
C PRO A 198 1.90 9.99 -13.56
N ILE A 199 1.55 9.72 -12.31
CA ILE A 199 2.43 9.00 -11.39
C ILE A 199 2.31 7.50 -11.64
N ASN A 200 1.07 6.98 -11.67
CA ASN A 200 0.74 5.57 -11.92
C ASN A 200 1.67 4.58 -11.19
N ALA A 201 1.94 4.84 -9.91
CA ALA A 201 2.88 4.05 -9.12
C ALA A 201 2.29 3.62 -7.76
N PRO A 202 2.63 2.39 -7.29
CA PRO A 202 2.33 1.97 -5.94
C PRO A 202 3.40 2.46 -4.96
N PHE A 203 2.93 2.86 -3.78
CA PHE A 203 3.72 3.17 -2.60
C PHE A 203 3.39 2.12 -1.54
N MET A 204 4.37 1.27 -1.26
CA MET A 204 4.19 0.01 -0.53
C MET A 204 4.59 0.19 0.93
N LEU A 205 3.61 0.14 1.83
CA LEU A 205 3.83 0.18 3.26
C LEU A 205 4.08 -1.23 3.78
N GLY A 206 5.06 -1.39 4.67
CA GLY A 206 5.32 -2.61 5.41
C GLY A 206 5.79 -2.28 6.81
N GLY A 207 5.10 -2.77 7.82
CA GLY A 207 5.35 -2.38 9.21
C GLY A 207 4.63 -3.23 10.24
N LYS A 208 4.80 -2.86 11.51
CA LYS A 208 4.23 -3.54 12.66
C LYS A 208 3.72 -2.54 13.70
N LYS A 209 2.76 -2.98 14.52
CA LYS A 209 2.33 -2.24 15.72
C LYS A 209 3.42 -2.19 16.78
#